data_AF-A0A3P5Z7N3-F1
#
_entry.id   AF-A0A3P5Z7N3-F1
#
_cell.length_a   1.000
_cell.length_b   1.000
_cell.length_c   1.000
_cell.angle_alpha   90.00
_cell.angle_beta   90.00
_cell.angle_gamma   90.00
#
_symmetry.space_group_name_H-M   'P 1'
#
loop_
_entity.id
_entity.type
_entity.pdbx_description
1 polymer ?
#
loop_
_entity_poly.entity_id
_entity_poly.type
_entity_poly.pdbx_seq_one_letter_code
_entity_poly.pdbx_strand_id
1 'polypeptide(L)'
;MLICILGTFLSGTTVHIIFLDVGMTAELSKTDRDNLLGFFKAVARRDGRTAAERTLKLSKQQNCPNPQTFVEEVEEVFRFWGTAEGESVHPADCMHELFEKMRNHRVNIDGNVSTVLFTTLVLEGWQRKLDPGYDIMRTLQKMLLKTDWMKSLSYTVDGLMAP
;
A
#
# COMPACT_ATOMS: atom_id res chain seq x y z
N MET A 1 -5.03 2.18 -10.29
CA MET A 1 -3.97 1.20 -10.03
C MET A 1 -4.48 -0.12 -10.56
N LEU A 2 -3.90 -0.63 -11.65
CA LEU A 2 -4.34 -1.86 -12.30
C LEU A 2 -3.78 -3.07 -11.54
N ILE A 3 -4.59 -4.11 -11.33
CA ILE A 3 -4.05 -5.46 -11.20
C ILE A 3 -3.79 -5.94 -12.62
N CYS A 4 -2.50 -6.04 -12.97
CA CYS A 4 -2.10 -6.58 -14.24
C CYS A 4 -1.54 -7.98 -14.05
N ILE A 5 -2.11 -8.94 -14.78
CA ILE A 5 -1.44 -10.23 -14.98
C ILE A 5 -0.19 -9.98 -15.84
N LEU A 6 0.99 -10.21 -15.27
CA LEU A 6 2.26 -10.10 -15.99
C LEU A 6 2.39 -11.28 -16.97
N GLY A 7 2.27 -11.00 -18.27
CA GLY A 7 2.81 -11.85 -19.31
C GLY A 7 4.21 -11.39 -19.67
N THR A 8 5.22 -12.24 -19.48
CA THR A 8 6.57 -12.00 -19.99
C THR A 8 6.66 -12.52 -21.41
N PHE A 9 6.92 -11.63 -22.38
CA PHE A 9 7.27 -12.02 -23.74
C PHE A 9 8.77 -11.75 -23.94
N LEU A 10 9.55 -12.80 -24.15
CA LEU A 10 10.98 -12.68 -24.46
C LEU A 10 11.13 -12.52 -25.97
N SER A 11 11.42 -11.30 -26.42
CA SER A 11 11.90 -11.01 -27.77
C SER A 11 13.23 -10.27 -27.66
N GLY A 12 14.35 -10.98 -27.72
CA GLY A 12 15.70 -10.43 -27.51
C GLY A 12 16.14 -10.34 -26.03
N THR A 13 17.17 -9.51 -25.74
CA THR A 13 17.76 -9.32 -24.39
C THR A 13 17.00 -8.32 -23.50
N THR A 14 15.86 -7.80 -23.94
CA THR A 14 15.06 -6.80 -23.20
C THR A 14 13.81 -7.42 -22.60
N VAL A 15 13.60 -7.20 -21.30
CA VAL A 15 12.39 -7.64 -20.58
C VAL A 15 11.28 -6.62 -20.80
N HIS A 16 10.15 -7.08 -21.34
CA HIS A 16 8.95 -6.28 -21.51
C HIS A 16 7.86 -6.74 -20.53
N ILE A 17 7.23 -5.78 -19.86
CA ILE A 17 6.05 -6.02 -19.01
C ILE A 17 4.83 -5.56 -19.80
N ILE A 18 3.94 -6.48 -20.15
CA ILE A 18 2.69 -6.19 -20.86
C ILE A 18 1.53 -6.34 -19.89
N PHE A 19 0.68 -5.32 -19.84
CA PHE A 19 -0.51 -5.29 -19.01
C PHE A 19 -1.74 -5.65 -19.86
N LEU A 20 -2.36 -6.79 -19.57
CA LEU A 20 -3.46 -7.34 -20.40
C LEU A 20 -4.83 -7.26 -19.72
N ASP A 21 -4.86 -7.20 -18.40
CA ASP A 21 -6.10 -7.14 -17.62
C ASP A 21 -6.24 -5.76 -16.96
N VAL A 22 -7.39 -5.13 -17.17
CA VAL A 22 -7.78 -3.82 -16.63
C VAL A 22 -9.11 -3.89 -15.87
N GLY A 23 -9.66 -5.09 -15.63
CA GLY A 23 -11.00 -5.29 -15.09
C GLY A 23 -11.21 -4.79 -13.66
N MET A 24 -10.13 -4.58 -12.91
CA MET A 24 -10.16 -4.03 -11.54
C MET A 24 -9.58 -2.61 -11.44
N THR A 25 -9.63 -1.84 -12.53
CA THR A 25 -9.15 -0.46 -12.51
C THR A 25 -10.06 0.41 -11.64
N ALA A 26 -9.46 1.13 -10.69
CA ALA A 26 -10.14 2.12 -9.87
C ALA A 26 -9.62 3.53 -10.16
N GLU A 27 -10.54 4.49 -10.25
CA GLU A 27 -10.24 5.92 -10.30
C GLU A 27 -10.30 6.51 -8.89
N LEU A 28 -9.29 7.29 -8.53
CA LEU A 28 -9.19 7.91 -7.21
C LEU A 28 -9.39 9.41 -7.33
N SER A 29 -10.17 9.99 -6.42
CA SER A 29 -10.21 11.44 -6.28
C SER A 29 -8.86 11.97 -5.78
N LYS A 30 -8.63 13.28 -5.92
CA LYS A 30 -7.44 13.93 -5.35
C LYS A 30 -7.31 13.67 -3.85
N THR A 31 -8.43 13.76 -3.12
CA THR A 31 -8.49 13.51 -1.68
C THR A 31 -8.12 12.06 -1.33
N ASP A 32 -8.63 11.09 -2.09
CA ASP A 32 -8.33 9.67 -1.87
C ASP A 32 -6.85 9.38 -2.10
N ARG A 33 -6.29 9.94 -3.18
CA ARG A 33 -4.85 9.85 -3.48
C ARG A 33 -4.01 10.44 -2.36
N ASP A 34 -4.35 11.63 -1.87
CA ASP A 34 -3.60 12.32 -0.82
C ASP A 34 -3.69 11.55 0.51
N ASN A 35 -4.86 10.99 0.84
CA ASN A 35 -5.02 10.16 2.04
C ASN A 35 -4.30 8.83 1.94
N LEU A 36 -4.38 8.13 0.81
CA LEU A 36 -3.63 6.89 0.54
C LEU A 36 -2.12 7.14 0.59
N LEU A 37 -1.63 8.19 -0.06
CA LEU A 37 -0.22 8.55 -0.03
C LEU A 37 0.23 8.90 1.39
N GLY A 38 -0.60 9.63 2.14
CA GLY A 38 -0.37 9.93 3.56
C GLY A 38 -0.30 8.67 4.41
N PHE A 39 -1.22 7.74 4.20
CA PHE A 39 -1.26 6.43 4.85
C PHE A 39 0.04 5.66 4.60
N PHE A 40 0.41 5.43 3.33
CA PHE A 40 1.62 4.66 3.02
C PHE A 40 2.91 5.35 3.49
N LYS A 41 2.97 6.69 3.49
CA LYS A 41 4.10 7.43 4.07
C LYS A 41 4.20 7.23 5.58
N ALA A 42 3.07 7.21 6.28
CA ALA A 42 3.02 6.95 7.71
C ALA A 42 3.47 5.51 8.01
N VAL A 43 2.97 4.54 7.24
CA VAL A 43 3.42 3.13 7.29
C VAL A 43 4.94 3.04 7.10
N ALA A 44 5.48 3.63 6.02
CA ALA A 44 6.91 3.60 5.71
C ALA A 44 7.80 4.24 6.79
N ARG A 45 7.28 5.22 7.54
CA ARG A 45 7.96 5.88 8.66
C ARG A 45 7.73 5.20 10.01
N ARG A 46 6.94 4.12 10.04
CA ARG A 46 6.46 3.47 11.26
C ARG A 46 5.69 4.43 12.20
N ASP A 47 4.98 5.39 11.63
CA ASP A 47 4.11 6.32 12.35
C ASP A 47 2.69 5.76 12.41
N GLY A 48 2.43 4.94 13.43
CA GLY A 48 1.15 4.24 13.59
C GLY A 48 -0.05 5.15 13.82
N ARG A 49 0.14 6.24 14.59
CA ARG A 49 -0.92 7.21 14.85
C ARG A 49 -1.39 7.88 13.56
N THR A 50 -0.47 8.42 12.76
CA THR A 50 -0.81 9.02 11.47
C THR A 50 -1.38 7.98 10.51
N ALA A 51 -0.86 6.74 10.51
CA ALA A 51 -1.40 5.67 9.68
C ALA A 51 -2.87 5.38 10.01
N ALA A 52 -3.23 5.28 11.29
CA ALA A 52 -4.60 5.07 11.74
C ALA A 52 -5.53 6.25 11.39
N GLU A 53 -5.10 7.48 11.66
CA GLU A 53 -5.88 8.68 11.33
C GLU A 53 -6.11 8.83 9.83
N ARG A 54 -5.13 8.48 9.00
CA ARG A 54 -5.28 8.48 7.54
C ARG A 54 -6.22 7.38 7.08
N THR A 55 -6.15 6.21 7.70
CA THR A 55 -7.04 5.06 7.43
C THR A 55 -8.50 5.42 7.68
N LEU A 56 -8.81 6.10 8.78
CA LEU A 56 -10.18 6.59 9.06
C LEU A 56 -10.68 7.62 8.03
N LYS A 57 -9.78 8.29 7.30
CA LYS A 57 -10.09 9.25 6.23
C LYS A 57 -10.18 8.62 4.84
N LEU A 58 -10.02 7.30 4.72
CA LEU A 58 -10.17 6.53 3.47
C LEU A 58 -11.63 6.20 3.12
N SER A 59 -12.58 6.65 3.95
CA SER A 59 -13.99 6.69 3.59
C SER A 59 -14.60 8.02 3.99
N LYS A 60 -15.54 8.51 3.17
CA LYS A 60 -16.37 9.68 3.48
C LYS A 60 -17.35 9.41 4.62
N GLN A 61 -17.72 8.15 4.85
CA GLN A 61 -18.67 7.75 5.87
C GLN A 61 -18.09 6.62 6.72
N GLN A 62 -17.64 6.95 7.93
CA GLN A 62 -17.06 5.96 8.84
C GLN A 62 -18.12 5.16 9.60
N ASN A 63 -17.86 3.85 9.72
CA ASN A 63 -18.63 2.91 10.55
C ASN A 63 -17.88 2.53 11.84
N CYS A 64 -16.67 3.06 12.04
CA CYS A 64 -15.85 2.75 13.20
C CYS A 64 -16.54 3.28 14.48
N PRO A 65 -16.90 2.40 15.44
CA PRO A 65 -17.66 2.80 16.61
C PRO A 65 -16.79 3.55 17.63
N ASN A 66 -15.49 3.27 17.67
CA ASN A 66 -14.54 3.94 18.55
C ASN A 66 -13.22 4.24 17.82
N PRO A 67 -13.17 5.35 17.07
CA PRO A 67 -11.97 5.73 16.32
C PRO A 67 -10.74 5.96 17.19
N GLN A 68 -10.92 6.44 18.43
CA GLN A 68 -9.81 6.69 19.35
C GLN A 68 -9.11 5.39 19.75
N THR A 69 -9.87 4.37 20.16
CA THR A 69 -9.29 3.06 20.49
C THR A 69 -8.64 2.40 19.28
N PHE A 70 -9.22 2.54 18.08
CA PHE A 70 -8.56 2.09 16.85
C PHE A 70 -7.18 2.75 16.65
N VAL A 71 -7.09 4.07 16.85
CA VAL A 71 -5.82 4.81 16.74
C VAL A 71 -4.80 4.36 17.78
N GLU A 72 -5.23 4.19 19.04
CA GLU A 72 -4.36 3.74 20.13
C GLU A 72 -3.81 2.33 19.89
N GLU A 73 -4.66 1.40 19.47
CA GLU A 73 -4.25 0.02 19.19
C GLU A 73 -3.30 -0.06 17.98
N VAL A 74 -3.55 0.70 16.92
CA VAL A 74 -2.64 0.74 15.77
C VAL A 74 -1.31 1.40 16.16
N GLU A 75 -1.33 2.46 16.96
CA GLU A 75 -0.09 3.09 17.45
C GLU A 75 0.74 2.13 18.30
N GLU A 76 0.10 1.31 19.15
CA GLU A 76 0.78 0.28 19.94
C GLU A 76 1.40 -0.81 19.06
N VAL A 77 0.68 -1.30 18.06
CA VAL A 77 1.18 -2.29 17.08
C VAL A 77 2.42 -1.77 16.36
N PHE A 78 2.38 -0.53 15.87
CA PHE A 78 3.53 0.09 15.21
C PHE A 78 4.71 0.34 16.16
N ARG A 79 4.43 0.69 17.43
CA ARG A 79 5.44 0.85 18.47
C ARG A 79 6.16 -0.48 18.72
N PHE A 80 5.41 -1.59 18.78
CA PHE A 80 5.97 -2.93 18.91
C PHE A 80 6.85 -3.30 17.71
N TRP A 81 6.37 -3.09 16.48
CA TRP A 81 7.20 -3.36 15.29
C TRP A 81 8.50 -2.55 15.29
N GLY A 82 8.48 -1.36 15.91
CA GLY A 82 9.64 -0.49 16.12
C GLY A 82 10.70 -1.00 17.11
N THR A 83 10.44 -2.06 17.89
CA THR A 83 11.42 -2.62 18.83
C THR A 83 12.35 -3.62 18.14
N ALA A 84 13.44 -4.02 18.82
CA ALA A 84 14.38 -5.03 18.30
C ALA A 84 13.70 -6.39 18.09
N GLU A 85 12.75 -6.75 18.95
CA GLU A 85 11.92 -7.94 18.80
C GLU A 85 10.97 -7.80 17.60
N GLY A 86 10.36 -6.62 17.44
CA GLY A 86 9.50 -6.29 16.33
C GLY A 86 10.19 -6.26 14.96
N GLU A 87 11.50 -5.99 14.89
CA GLU A 87 12.28 -6.05 13.64
C GLU A 87 12.32 -7.45 13.04
N SER A 88 12.16 -8.50 13.86
CA SER A 88 12.09 -9.88 13.38
C SER A 88 10.73 -10.25 12.77
N VAL A 89 9.70 -9.43 12.99
CA VAL A 89 8.36 -9.63 12.41
C VAL A 89 8.42 -9.30 10.92
N HIS A 90 7.95 -10.23 10.10
CA HIS A 90 7.96 -10.04 8.67
C HIS A 90 6.99 -8.91 8.29
N PRO A 91 7.36 -7.98 7.39
CA PRO A 91 6.50 -6.86 7.01
C PRO A 91 5.10 -7.22 6.50
N ALA A 92 4.97 -8.38 5.83
CA ALA A 92 3.68 -8.92 5.42
C ALA A 92 2.74 -9.17 6.61
N ASP A 93 3.29 -9.72 7.70
CA ASP A 93 2.53 -10.06 8.90
C ASP A 93 2.12 -8.76 9.63
N CYS A 94 2.99 -7.75 9.62
CA CYS A 94 2.66 -6.41 10.07
C CYS A 94 1.45 -5.83 9.30
N MET A 95 1.51 -5.86 7.96
CA MET A 95 0.40 -5.38 7.13
C MET A 95 -0.88 -6.15 7.42
N HIS A 96 -0.81 -7.48 7.59
CA HIS A 96 -1.97 -8.31 7.93
C HIS A 96 -2.61 -7.89 9.26
N GLU A 97 -1.81 -7.72 10.31
CA GLU A 97 -2.26 -7.29 11.64
C GLU A 97 -2.95 -5.91 11.58
N LEU A 98 -2.42 -4.96 10.80
CA LEU A 98 -3.07 -3.67 10.58
C LEU A 98 -4.45 -3.81 9.92
N PHE A 99 -4.61 -4.68 8.92
CA PHE A 99 -5.91 -4.94 8.30
C PHE A 99 -6.88 -5.66 9.24
N GLU A 100 -6.39 -6.57 10.08
CA GLU A 100 -7.20 -7.19 11.12
C GLU A 100 -7.76 -6.15 12.10
N LYS A 101 -6.95 -5.17 12.51
CA LYS A 101 -7.41 -4.04 13.33
C LYS A 101 -8.50 -3.24 12.63
N MET A 102 -8.33 -2.90 11.35
CA MET A 102 -9.37 -2.20 10.57
C MET A 102 -10.70 -2.97 10.56
N ARG A 103 -10.63 -4.29 10.36
CA ARG A 103 -11.80 -5.18 10.34
C ARG A 103 -12.49 -5.24 11.70
N ASN A 104 -11.74 -5.44 12.77
CA ASN A 104 -12.26 -5.57 14.14
C ASN A 104 -12.94 -4.26 14.61
N HIS A 105 -12.36 -3.12 14.23
CA HIS A 105 -12.90 -1.80 14.52
C HIS A 105 -13.94 -1.32 13.50
N ARG A 106 -14.36 -2.17 12.55
CA ARG A 106 -15.35 -1.83 11.51
C ARG A 106 -15.03 -0.52 10.77
N VAL A 107 -13.75 -0.28 10.53
CA VAL A 107 -13.31 0.88 9.75
C VAL A 107 -13.82 0.72 8.33
N ASN A 108 -14.56 1.72 7.86
CA ASN A 108 -15.10 1.71 6.51
C ASN A 108 -14.05 2.25 5.54
N ILE A 109 -13.93 1.64 4.36
CA ILE A 109 -13.02 2.09 3.30
C ILE A 109 -13.82 2.14 1.99
N ASP A 110 -13.81 3.29 1.31
CA ASP A 110 -14.59 3.46 0.08
C ASP A 110 -14.13 2.48 -1.01
N GLY A 111 -15.04 2.02 -1.88
CA GLY A 111 -14.80 0.91 -2.81
C GLY A 111 -13.53 1.05 -3.66
N ASN A 112 -13.31 2.21 -4.29
CA ASN A 112 -12.12 2.45 -5.11
C ASN A 112 -10.82 2.43 -4.30
N VAL A 113 -10.87 2.88 -3.05
CA VAL A 113 -9.73 2.86 -2.13
C VAL A 113 -9.47 1.45 -1.62
N SER A 114 -10.54 0.69 -1.31
CA SER A 114 -10.48 -0.72 -0.95
C SER A 114 -9.83 -1.53 -2.06
N THR A 115 -10.21 -1.30 -3.31
CA THR A 115 -9.55 -1.93 -4.47
C THR A 115 -8.04 -1.73 -4.39
N VAL A 116 -7.57 -0.49 -4.23
CA VAL A 116 -6.13 -0.20 -4.11
C VAL A 116 -5.45 -0.96 -2.96
N LEU A 117 -6.03 -0.96 -1.75
CA LEU A 117 -5.45 -1.66 -0.60
C LEU A 117 -5.37 -3.17 -0.84
N PHE A 118 -6.44 -3.79 -1.35
CA PHE A 118 -6.46 -5.22 -1.65
C PHE A 118 -5.51 -5.58 -2.80
N THR A 119 -5.43 -4.75 -3.84
CA THR A 119 -4.48 -4.96 -4.94
C THR A 119 -3.04 -4.94 -4.42
N THR A 120 -2.71 -4.04 -3.49
CA THR A 120 -1.39 -3.93 -2.87
C THR A 120 -1.06 -5.18 -2.06
N LEU A 121 -2.03 -5.70 -1.29
CA LEU A 121 -1.89 -6.95 -0.53
C LEU A 121 -1.67 -8.17 -1.42
N VAL A 122 -2.47 -8.31 -2.48
CA VAL A 122 -2.31 -9.42 -3.43
C VAL A 122 -0.94 -9.35 -4.08
N LEU A 123 -0.50 -8.16 -4.51
CA LEU A 123 0.81 -7.98 -5.11
C LEU A 123 1.94 -8.31 -4.13
N GLU A 124 1.83 -7.95 -2.85
CA GLU A 124 2.80 -8.34 -1.82
C GLU A 124 2.90 -9.88 -1.70
N GLY A 125 1.76 -10.57 -1.59
CA GLY A 125 1.74 -12.02 -1.49
C GLY A 125 2.31 -12.73 -2.72
N TRP A 126 2.13 -12.16 -3.91
CA TRP A 126 2.73 -12.66 -5.16
C TRP A 126 4.22 -12.36 -5.24
N GLN A 127 4.64 -11.13 -4.89
CA GLN A 127 6.05 -10.73 -4.83
C GLN A 127 6.83 -11.66 -3.93
N ARG A 128 6.30 -11.98 -2.74
CA ARG A 128 6.93 -12.93 -1.80
C ARG A 128 7.06 -14.34 -2.36
N LYS A 129 6.09 -14.81 -3.15
CA LYS A 129 6.17 -16.13 -3.81
C LYS A 129 7.22 -16.15 -4.92
N LEU A 130 7.42 -15.04 -5.62
CA LEU A 130 8.40 -14.91 -6.71
C LEU A 130 9.82 -14.67 -6.20
N ASP A 131 9.97 -13.82 -5.18
CA ASP A 131 11.23 -13.49 -4.52
C ASP A 131 11.02 -13.47 -3.00
N PRO A 132 11.35 -14.57 -2.30
CA PRO A 132 11.24 -14.64 -0.84
C PRO A 132 12.13 -13.65 -0.09
N GLY A 133 13.15 -13.06 -0.74
CA GLY A 133 14.04 -12.06 -0.15
C GLY A 133 13.56 -10.62 -0.34
N TYR A 134 12.42 -10.42 -1.00
CA TYR A 134 11.88 -9.09 -1.28
C TYR A 134 11.30 -8.43 -0.03
N ASP A 135 11.74 -7.20 0.26
CA ASP A 135 11.26 -6.39 1.39
C ASP A 135 10.40 -5.22 0.88
N ILE A 136 9.08 -5.37 1.01
CA ILE A 136 8.11 -4.35 0.59
C ILE A 136 8.26 -3.03 1.35
N MET A 137 8.65 -3.06 2.63
CA MET A 137 8.80 -1.86 3.44
C MET A 137 10.01 -1.05 3.02
N ARG A 138 11.12 -1.73 2.71
CA ARG A 138 12.30 -1.08 2.11
C ARG A 138 11.98 -0.45 0.76
N THR A 139 11.16 -1.10 -0.07
CA THR A 139 10.72 -0.53 -1.35
C THR A 139 9.81 0.67 -1.13
N LEU A 140 8.81 0.59 -0.24
CA LEU A 140 7.93 1.71 0.11
C LEU A 140 8.73 2.91 0.62
N GLN A 141 9.71 2.70 1.50
CA GLN A 141 10.60 3.76 1.97
C GLN A 141 11.37 4.40 0.82
N LYS A 142 11.97 3.60 -0.07
CA LYS A 142 12.67 4.13 -1.25
C LYS A 142 11.74 4.92 -2.16
N MET A 143 10.55 4.42 -2.46
CA MET A 143 9.62 5.06 -3.41
C MET A 143 8.96 6.31 -2.84
N LEU A 144 8.56 6.30 -1.56
CA LEU A 144 7.74 7.34 -0.96
C LEU A 144 8.55 8.43 -0.25
N LEU A 145 9.78 8.10 0.18
CA LEU A 145 10.64 9.01 0.92
C LEU A 145 11.82 9.53 0.11
N LYS A 146 12.24 8.85 -0.97
CA LYS A 146 13.19 9.43 -1.94
C LYS A 146 12.44 10.10 -3.09
N THR A 147 12.58 11.41 -3.16
CA THR A 147 11.92 12.29 -4.15
C THR A 147 12.28 11.98 -5.60
N ASP A 148 13.43 11.33 -5.85
CA ASP A 148 13.95 11.10 -7.20
C ASP A 148 13.23 9.98 -7.95
N TRP A 149 12.78 8.94 -7.24
CA TRP A 149 12.10 7.81 -7.87
C TRP A 149 10.69 8.17 -8.35
N MET A 150 9.95 8.93 -7.55
CA MET A 150 8.57 9.31 -7.88
C MET A 150 8.52 10.23 -9.11
N LYS A 151 9.52 11.11 -9.27
CA LYS A 151 9.71 11.90 -10.50
C LYS A 151 10.05 11.01 -11.68
N SER A 152 11.02 10.09 -11.53
CA SER A 152 11.38 9.17 -12.60
C SER A 152 10.20 8.32 -13.06
N LEU A 153 9.36 7.84 -12.13
CA LEU A 153 8.22 6.99 -12.45
C LEU A 153 7.09 7.79 -13.12
N SER A 154 6.83 9.04 -12.71
CA SER A 154 5.87 9.89 -13.40
C SER A 154 6.32 10.19 -14.83
N TYR A 155 7.60 10.53 -15.03
CA TYR A 155 8.15 10.73 -16.38
C TYR A 155 8.02 9.48 -17.26
N THR A 156 8.26 8.28 -16.70
CA THR A 156 8.11 7.03 -17.44
C THR A 156 6.64 6.72 -17.77
N VAL A 157 5.71 6.92 -16.83
CA VAL A 157 4.28 6.66 -17.06
C VAL A 157 3.70 7.69 -18.02
N ASP A 158 4.02 8.98 -17.86
CA ASP A 158 3.56 10.04 -18.75
C ASP A 158 4.15 9.88 -20.16
N GLY A 159 5.40 9.43 -20.27
CA GLY A 159 6.04 9.09 -21.56
C GLY A 159 5.46 7.83 -22.22
N LEU A 160 4.98 6.87 -21.44
CA LEU A 160 4.31 5.65 -21.95
C LEU A 160 2.86 5.93 -22.36
N MET A 161 2.22 6.94 -21.77
CA MET A 161 0.84 7.37 -22.05
C MET A 161 0.77 8.53 -23.05
N ALA A 162 1.91 9.03 -23.53
CA ALA A 162 1.97 10.03 -24.58
C ALA A 162 1.54 9.39 -25.93
N PRO A 163 0.69 10.07 -26.73
CA PRO A 163 0.15 9.53 -27.97
C PRO A 163 1.20 9.28 -29.05
#